data_AF-A0A368SM94-F1
#
_entry.id   AF-A0A368SM94-F1
#
_cell.length_a   1.000
_cell.length_b   1.000
_cell.length_c   1.000
_cell.angle_alpha   90.00
_cell.angle_beta   90.00
_cell.angle_gamma   90.00
#
_symmetry.space_group_name_H-M   'P 1'
#
loop_
_entity.id
_entity.type
_entity.pdbx_description
1 polymer ?
#
loop_
_entity_poly.entity_id
_entity_poly.type
_entity_poly.pdbx_seq_one_letter_code
_entity_poly.pdbx_strand_id
1 'polypeptide(L)'
;MDADDEERPLIRHLPQQDVSSELVTDGTVDINNKPALKQTMGSWRACFFVLGAEFTECVASAAGRDAHLTVSAFLPLLMDSSYHRHIHHVAAYLGLYLVALGNDGNKPCTTALGADQFDATDPVERVSKGSFFNWFYFSISIGFLLSATVVVWVQDNIGWGVVVAAVSNYNLVLPEDCFFLHEVPSPTEGNCKIQHTSQFRLCTVSQVEDLKMLLRMFPVCASMMPFFAVTAQMSSTFIEQGASMDNRVGPFAIPPVSLATFDNISVMVSIQFYDGVLVSLARRATGKERGLSQLQRLGVGLALSVVGTVYAALVEARRLALMMWQAPAYAVLGAGEVFTAIGILEFLYDQSPDGMKSLGSTLAQLAVAVGNYFNSAVLATVSAVTARGGRPGWIPDDLNEGHLNYFFWLMAALVLVNLLHFLHFSMRYRGSNNNTDS
;
A
#
# COMPACT_ATOMS: atom_id res chain seq x y z
N MET A 1 -35.80 -14.73 -65.14
CA MET A 1 -36.71 -15.76 -64.60
C MET A 1 -35.88 -16.55 -63.64
N ASP A 2 -36.18 -16.28 -62.38
CA ASP A 2 -35.33 -16.40 -61.20
C ASP A 2 -35.18 -17.83 -60.69
N ALA A 3 -34.06 -18.08 -60.01
CA ALA A 3 -33.93 -19.12 -59.01
C ALA A 3 -32.85 -18.73 -57.98
N ASP A 4 -33.15 -19.10 -56.75
CA ASP A 4 -32.29 -19.37 -55.59
C ASP A 4 -32.01 -18.24 -54.57
N ASP A 5 -32.80 -18.36 -53.49
CA ASP A 5 -32.42 -18.46 -52.08
C ASP A 5 -31.33 -17.54 -51.52
N GLU A 6 -31.74 -16.70 -50.57
CA GLU A 6 -30.86 -16.28 -49.48
C GLU A 6 -31.60 -16.30 -48.14
N GLU A 7 -31.13 -17.18 -47.25
CA GLU A 7 -31.62 -17.42 -45.89
C GLU A 7 -31.52 -16.16 -45.02
N ARG A 8 -32.65 -15.77 -44.43
CA ARG A 8 -32.70 -14.80 -43.32
C ARG A 8 -32.43 -15.54 -42.01
N PRO A 9 -31.42 -15.18 -41.20
CA PRO A 9 -31.28 -15.78 -39.88
C PRO A 9 -32.42 -15.28 -38.98
N LEU A 10 -33.17 -16.25 -38.46
CA LEU A 10 -34.23 -16.11 -37.46
C LEU A 10 -33.68 -15.49 -36.17
N ILE A 11 -33.80 -14.18 -36.00
CA ILE A 11 -33.84 -13.59 -34.66
C ILE A 11 -35.22 -13.94 -34.09
N ARG A 12 -35.24 -15.07 -33.41
CA ARG A 12 -36.33 -15.57 -32.57
C ARG A 12 -36.79 -14.43 -31.65
N HIS A 13 -38.08 -14.09 -31.72
CA HIS A 13 -38.74 -13.21 -30.77
C HIS A 13 -38.53 -13.71 -29.34
N LEU A 14 -37.57 -13.13 -28.62
CA LEU A 14 -37.52 -13.17 -27.16
C LEU A 14 -38.35 -11.99 -26.63
N PRO A 15 -39.06 -12.16 -25.50
CA PRO A 15 -39.82 -11.08 -24.89
C PRO A 15 -38.87 -9.93 -24.56
N GLN A 16 -39.28 -8.70 -24.80
CA GLN A 16 -38.52 -7.47 -24.54
C GLN A 16 -38.05 -7.34 -23.07
N GLN A 17 -38.60 -8.16 -22.18
CA GLN A 17 -38.27 -8.26 -20.76
C GLN A 17 -36.97 -9.06 -20.48
N ASP A 18 -36.60 -10.02 -21.34
CA ASP A 18 -35.36 -10.81 -21.17
C ASP A 18 -34.11 -10.05 -21.66
N VAL A 19 -34.23 -9.26 -22.73
CA VAL A 19 -33.10 -8.51 -23.30
C VAL A 19 -32.60 -7.43 -22.35
N SER A 20 -33.50 -6.78 -21.60
CA SER A 20 -33.11 -5.81 -20.57
C SER A 20 -32.43 -6.44 -19.34
N SER A 21 -32.60 -7.74 -19.11
CA SER A 21 -31.88 -8.47 -18.06
C SER A 21 -30.47 -8.89 -18.49
N GLU A 22 -30.21 -8.98 -19.80
CA GLU A 22 -28.93 -9.36 -20.38
C GLU A 22 -28.03 -8.17 -20.73
N LEU A 23 -28.53 -6.93 -20.64
CA LEU A 23 -27.78 -5.70 -20.90
C LEU A 23 -27.38 -4.99 -19.60
N VAL A 24 -26.24 -4.32 -19.59
CA VAL A 24 -25.77 -3.52 -18.44
C VAL A 24 -26.62 -2.24 -18.33
N THR A 25 -27.04 -1.88 -17.12
CA THR A 25 -27.95 -0.75 -16.85
C THR A 25 -27.26 0.57 -16.51
N ASP A 26 -25.93 0.58 -16.49
CA ASP A 26 -25.08 1.72 -16.10
C ASP A 26 -24.70 2.67 -17.25
N GLY A 27 -25.16 2.38 -18.48
CA GLY A 27 -24.87 3.17 -19.68
C GLY A 27 -23.59 2.75 -20.42
N THR A 28 -22.94 1.65 -20.01
CA THR A 28 -21.77 1.10 -20.70
C THR A 28 -22.15 0.56 -22.09
N VAL A 29 -21.35 0.95 -23.09
CA VAL A 29 -21.52 0.52 -24.49
C VAL A 29 -20.30 -0.28 -24.98
N ASP A 30 -20.53 -1.20 -25.89
CA ASP A 30 -19.48 -1.93 -26.60
C ASP A 30 -18.74 -1.02 -27.59
N ILE A 31 -17.69 -1.56 -28.24
CA ILE A 31 -16.89 -0.86 -29.27
C ILE A 31 -17.73 -0.39 -30.47
N ASN A 32 -18.97 -0.88 -30.60
CA ASN A 32 -19.91 -0.54 -31.66
C ASN A 32 -21.04 0.38 -31.15
N ASN A 33 -20.89 1.02 -29.99
CA ASN A 33 -21.90 1.88 -29.34
C ASN A 33 -23.24 1.19 -29.02
N LYS A 34 -23.27 -0.13 -28.87
CA LYS A 34 -24.43 -0.89 -28.39
C LYS A 34 -24.31 -1.10 -26.89
N PRO A 35 -25.40 -1.11 -26.12
CA PRO A 35 -25.31 -1.36 -24.69
C PRO A 35 -24.65 -2.72 -24.45
N ALA A 36 -23.69 -2.75 -23.52
CA ALA A 36 -22.88 -3.92 -23.25
C ALA A 36 -23.74 -5.10 -22.76
N LEU A 37 -23.40 -6.31 -23.22
CA LEU A 37 -24.00 -7.55 -22.72
C LEU A 37 -23.39 -7.93 -21.37
N LYS A 38 -24.24 -8.15 -20.38
CA LYS A 38 -23.93 -8.60 -19.02
C LYS A 38 -23.24 -9.97 -18.97
N GLN A 39 -23.45 -10.83 -19.96
CA GLN A 39 -22.73 -12.11 -20.03
C GLN A 39 -21.27 -11.96 -20.49
N THR A 40 -20.95 -10.86 -21.18
CA THR A 40 -19.61 -10.55 -21.70
C THR A 40 -18.80 -9.60 -20.81
N MET A 41 -19.46 -8.78 -20.01
CA MET A 41 -18.84 -7.93 -18.98
C MET A 41 -19.36 -8.33 -17.59
N GLY A 42 -18.47 -8.63 -16.63
CA GLY A 42 -18.86 -8.83 -15.23
C GLY A 42 -19.42 -10.23 -14.91
N SER A 43 -18.57 -11.09 -14.33
CA SER A 43 -18.97 -12.35 -13.65
C SER A 43 -17.74 -13.06 -13.08
N TRP A 44 -16.94 -12.37 -12.27
CA TRP A 44 -15.67 -12.87 -11.73
C TRP A 44 -14.55 -13.18 -12.74
N ARG A 45 -14.81 -13.15 -14.05
CA ARG A 45 -13.84 -13.57 -15.08
C ARG A 45 -12.51 -12.82 -15.02
N ALA A 46 -12.55 -11.49 -15.02
CA ALA A 46 -11.35 -10.67 -14.82
C ALA A 46 -10.88 -10.66 -13.36
N CYS A 47 -11.79 -10.91 -12.40
CA CYS A 47 -11.47 -10.93 -10.98
C CYS A 47 -10.45 -12.03 -10.63
N PHE A 48 -10.53 -13.22 -11.24
CA PHE A 48 -9.53 -14.27 -11.01
C PHE A 48 -8.13 -13.85 -11.48
N PHE A 49 -8.04 -13.19 -12.64
CA PHE A 49 -6.78 -12.64 -13.14
C PHE A 49 -6.24 -11.56 -12.21
N VAL A 50 -7.09 -10.62 -11.79
CA VAL A 50 -6.72 -9.55 -10.83
C VAL A 50 -6.23 -10.14 -9.50
N LEU A 51 -6.97 -11.10 -8.93
CA LEU A 51 -6.58 -11.78 -7.69
C LEU A 51 -5.25 -12.53 -7.82
N GLY A 52 -5.05 -13.22 -8.95
CA GLY A 52 -3.82 -13.96 -9.22
C GLY A 52 -2.62 -13.05 -9.46
N ALA A 53 -2.81 -11.94 -10.18
CA ALA A 53 -1.77 -10.95 -10.42
C ALA A 53 -1.31 -10.31 -9.11
N GLU A 54 -2.25 -9.85 -8.28
CA GLU A 54 -1.97 -9.25 -6.98
C GLU A 54 -1.34 -10.24 -6.00
N PHE A 55 -1.84 -11.48 -5.96
CA PHE A 55 -1.21 -12.54 -5.16
C PHE A 55 0.25 -12.77 -5.58
N THR A 56 0.49 -12.86 -6.89
CA THR A 56 1.83 -13.09 -7.43
C THR A 56 2.74 -11.91 -7.13
N GLU A 57 2.26 -10.67 -7.28
CA GLU A 57 2.98 -9.45 -6.91
C GLU A 57 3.33 -9.43 -5.42
N CYS A 58 2.38 -9.75 -4.54
CA CYS A 58 2.60 -9.79 -3.09
C CYS A 58 3.63 -10.86 -2.71
N VAL A 59 3.53 -12.07 -3.28
CA VAL A 59 4.54 -13.14 -3.09
C VAL A 59 5.90 -12.69 -3.62
N ALA A 60 5.91 -12.05 -4.79
CA ALA A 60 7.11 -11.53 -5.42
C ALA A 60 7.63 -10.24 -4.76
N SER A 61 6.97 -9.66 -3.76
CA SER A 61 7.40 -8.36 -3.20
C SER A 61 8.71 -8.44 -2.40
N ALA A 62 8.95 -9.52 -1.65
CA ALA A 62 10.27 -9.84 -1.10
C ALA A 62 11.23 -10.29 -2.20
N ALA A 63 10.74 -11.10 -3.15
CA ALA A 63 11.53 -11.57 -4.28
C ALA A 63 12.03 -10.45 -5.20
N GLY A 64 11.27 -9.38 -5.41
CA GLY A 64 11.51 -8.36 -6.42
C GLY A 64 12.51 -7.32 -5.96
N ARG A 65 12.54 -7.00 -4.66
CA ARG A 65 13.59 -6.17 -4.06
C ARG A 65 14.95 -6.86 -4.16
N ASP A 66 14.98 -8.18 -4.01
CA ASP A 66 16.23 -8.95 -3.87
C ASP A 66 16.66 -9.71 -5.13
N ALA A 67 15.73 -10.13 -6.00
CA ALA A 67 16.02 -10.62 -7.34
C ALA A 67 16.53 -9.49 -8.24
N HIS A 68 16.15 -8.23 -7.99
CA HIS A 68 16.74 -7.08 -8.66
C HIS A 68 18.17 -6.79 -8.17
N LEU A 69 18.43 -6.87 -6.86
CA LEU A 69 19.79 -6.86 -6.31
C LEU A 69 20.62 -8.00 -6.91
N THR A 70 20.00 -9.17 -7.11
CA THR A 70 20.62 -10.35 -7.72
C THR A 70 20.89 -10.12 -9.21
N VAL A 71 19.94 -9.65 -10.02
CA VAL A 71 20.15 -9.31 -11.44
C VAL A 71 21.21 -8.21 -11.57
N SER A 72 21.21 -7.21 -10.68
CA SER A 72 22.25 -6.19 -10.60
C SER A 72 23.61 -6.73 -10.14
N ALA A 73 23.64 -7.84 -9.40
CA ALA A 73 24.84 -8.56 -8.99
C ALA A 73 25.30 -9.62 -10.02
N PHE A 74 24.43 -10.03 -10.95
CA PHE A 74 24.74 -10.91 -12.09
C PHE A 74 25.09 -10.15 -13.38
N LEU A 75 24.62 -8.91 -13.56
CA LEU A 75 25.09 -8.02 -14.62
C LEU A 75 26.63 -7.87 -14.70
N PRO A 76 27.38 -7.84 -13.57
CA PRO A 76 28.85 -7.88 -13.54
C PRO A 76 29.46 -9.22 -13.96
N LEU A 77 28.78 -10.36 -13.77
CA LEU A 77 29.24 -11.67 -14.27
C LEU A 77 29.25 -11.71 -15.81
N LEU A 78 28.51 -10.81 -16.46
CA LEU A 78 28.52 -10.62 -17.92
C LEU A 78 29.49 -9.51 -18.38
N MET A 79 30.02 -8.66 -17.49
CA MET A 79 30.80 -7.47 -17.86
C MET A 79 31.96 -7.22 -16.90
N ASP A 80 33.16 -7.64 -17.31
CA ASP A 80 34.39 -7.65 -16.52
C ASP A 80 35.20 -6.34 -16.70
N SER A 81 35.10 -5.37 -15.77
CA SER A 81 36.12 -4.31 -15.53
C SER A 81 35.71 -3.27 -14.46
N SER A 82 36.69 -2.76 -13.70
CA SER A 82 36.56 -1.76 -12.61
C SER A 82 35.91 -0.42 -12.99
N TYR A 83 35.83 -0.06 -14.29
CA TYR A 83 35.09 1.13 -14.77
C TYR A 83 33.57 1.02 -14.53
N HIS A 84 33.07 -0.19 -14.29
CA HIS A 84 31.64 -0.49 -14.23
C HIS A 84 31.02 -0.30 -12.85
N ARG A 85 31.80 0.00 -11.79
CA ARG A 85 31.23 0.22 -10.43
C ARG A 85 30.15 1.29 -10.40
N HIS A 86 30.33 2.40 -11.10
CA HIS A 86 29.28 3.43 -11.22
C HIS A 86 28.09 2.95 -12.06
N ILE A 87 28.32 2.25 -13.16
CA ILE A 87 27.27 1.67 -14.01
C ILE A 87 26.43 0.67 -13.20
N HIS A 88 27.05 -0.13 -12.31
CA HIS A 88 26.35 -1.05 -11.42
C HIS A 88 25.42 -0.32 -10.44
N HIS A 89 25.90 0.74 -9.78
CA HIS A 89 25.05 1.52 -8.87
C HIS A 89 23.91 2.19 -9.63
N VAL A 90 24.18 2.77 -10.80
CA VAL A 90 23.16 3.42 -11.63
C VAL A 90 22.11 2.42 -12.11
N ALA A 91 22.52 1.23 -12.58
CA ALA A 91 21.59 0.17 -13.00
C ALA A 91 20.76 -0.35 -11.81
N ALA A 92 21.40 -0.56 -10.65
CA ALA A 92 20.72 -0.97 -9.42
C ALA A 92 19.64 0.05 -9.00
N TYR A 93 19.99 1.34 -8.94
CA TYR A 93 19.04 2.39 -8.57
C TYR A 93 17.95 2.58 -9.64
N LEU A 94 18.30 2.56 -10.93
CA LEU A 94 17.34 2.71 -12.01
C LEU A 94 16.27 1.62 -11.96
N GLY A 95 16.67 0.36 -11.79
CA GLY A 95 15.69 -0.71 -11.71
C GLY A 95 14.92 -0.74 -10.39
N LEU A 96 15.50 -0.31 -9.25
CA LEU A 96 14.74 -0.06 -8.02
C LEU A 96 13.66 1.01 -8.24
N TYR A 97 13.97 2.09 -8.95
CA TYR A 97 12.98 3.12 -9.29
C TYR A 97 11.91 2.62 -10.26
N LEU A 98 12.28 1.82 -11.28
CA LEU A 98 11.31 1.23 -12.21
C LEU A 98 10.36 0.25 -11.50
N VAL A 99 10.88 -0.56 -10.58
CA VAL A 99 10.05 -1.45 -9.75
C VAL A 99 9.11 -0.63 -8.87
N ALA A 100 9.60 0.41 -8.20
CA ALA A 100 8.74 1.29 -7.40
C ALA A 100 7.63 1.92 -8.26
N LEU A 101 7.96 2.45 -9.44
CA LEU A 101 6.98 3.02 -10.37
C LEU A 101 5.95 2.00 -10.87
N GLY A 102 6.38 0.78 -11.21
CA GLY A 102 5.49 -0.28 -11.68
C GLY A 102 4.57 -0.79 -10.57
N ASN A 103 5.15 -1.17 -9.44
CA ASN A 103 4.46 -1.75 -8.28
C ASN A 103 3.44 -0.78 -7.66
N ASP A 104 3.80 0.50 -7.51
CA ASP A 104 2.92 1.48 -6.85
C ASP A 104 1.98 2.15 -7.85
N GLY A 105 2.34 2.20 -9.14
CA GLY A 105 1.49 2.71 -10.21
C GLY A 105 0.31 1.79 -10.58
N ASN A 106 0.46 0.47 -10.43
CA ASN A 106 -0.63 -0.47 -10.74
C ASN A 106 -1.78 -0.40 -9.72
N LYS A 107 -1.48 -0.20 -8.43
CA LYS A 107 -2.41 -0.45 -7.31
C LYS A 107 -3.74 0.32 -7.39
N PRO A 108 -3.74 1.63 -7.68
CA PRO A 108 -5.01 2.37 -7.81
C PRO A 108 -5.83 1.92 -9.02
N CYS A 109 -5.16 1.47 -10.10
CA CYS A 109 -5.82 1.01 -11.32
C CYS A 109 -6.40 -0.39 -11.14
N THR A 110 -5.68 -1.32 -10.50
CA THR A 110 -6.15 -2.71 -10.30
C THR A 110 -7.40 -2.76 -9.42
N THR A 111 -7.42 -1.97 -8.35
CA THR A 111 -8.58 -1.89 -7.44
C THR A 111 -9.80 -1.25 -8.10
N ALA A 112 -9.60 -0.20 -8.91
CA ALA A 112 -10.66 0.40 -9.71
C ALA A 112 -11.19 -0.57 -10.78
N LEU A 113 -10.29 -1.20 -11.54
CA LEU A 113 -10.63 -2.18 -12.59
C LEU A 113 -11.43 -3.35 -12.02
N GLY A 114 -11.04 -3.85 -10.84
CA GLY A 114 -11.79 -4.89 -10.14
C GLY A 114 -13.16 -4.43 -9.65
N ALA A 115 -13.29 -3.17 -9.22
CA ALA A 115 -14.55 -2.58 -8.81
C ALA A 115 -15.53 -2.40 -9.97
N ASP A 116 -15.02 -2.07 -11.16
CA ASP A 116 -15.79 -1.81 -12.39
C ASP A 116 -16.31 -3.09 -13.04
N GLN A 117 -15.91 -4.28 -12.56
CA GLN A 117 -16.47 -5.56 -13.02
C GLN A 117 -17.88 -5.86 -12.50
N PHE A 118 -18.44 -5.00 -11.66
CA PHE A 118 -19.73 -5.22 -10.99
C PHE A 118 -20.65 -4.02 -11.17
N ASP A 119 -21.86 -4.26 -11.67
CA ASP A 119 -22.90 -3.23 -11.79
C ASP A 119 -23.40 -2.83 -10.39
N ALA A 120 -23.31 -1.54 -10.09
CA ALA A 120 -23.75 -0.99 -8.80
C ALA A 120 -25.28 -0.94 -8.66
N THR A 121 -26.00 -1.00 -9.79
CA THR A 121 -27.47 -0.95 -9.84
C THR A 121 -28.12 -2.32 -9.64
N ASP A 122 -27.37 -3.41 -9.85
CA ASP A 122 -27.84 -4.77 -9.57
C ASP A 122 -27.57 -5.18 -8.10
N PRO A 123 -28.63 -5.51 -7.32
CA PRO A 123 -28.46 -5.92 -5.92
C PRO A 123 -27.62 -7.20 -5.73
N VAL A 124 -27.62 -8.13 -6.68
CA VAL A 124 -26.85 -9.39 -6.62
C VAL A 124 -25.36 -9.13 -6.88
N GLU A 125 -25.04 -8.31 -7.87
CA GLU A 125 -23.66 -7.96 -8.19
C GLU A 125 -23.04 -7.03 -7.15
N ARG A 126 -23.85 -6.14 -6.55
CA ARG A 126 -23.40 -5.30 -5.43
C ARG A 126 -22.93 -6.13 -4.23
N VAL A 127 -23.60 -7.23 -3.91
CA VAL A 127 -23.16 -8.16 -2.85
C VAL A 127 -21.91 -8.94 -3.29
N SER A 128 -21.85 -9.34 -4.56
CA SER A 128 -20.70 -10.05 -5.14
C SER A 128 -19.42 -9.20 -5.17
N LYS A 129 -19.54 -7.90 -5.41
CA LYS A 129 -18.45 -6.91 -5.32
C LYS A 129 -17.80 -6.91 -3.94
N GLY A 130 -18.60 -6.99 -2.88
CA GLY A 130 -18.09 -7.11 -1.51
C GLY A 130 -17.29 -8.41 -1.29
N SER A 131 -17.78 -9.52 -1.82
CA SER A 131 -17.06 -10.81 -1.78
C SER A 131 -15.72 -10.76 -2.54
N PHE A 132 -15.68 -10.08 -3.70
CA PHE A 132 -14.44 -9.86 -4.45
C PHE A 132 -13.39 -9.13 -3.62
N PHE A 133 -13.75 -8.01 -2.98
CA PHE A 133 -12.81 -7.28 -2.14
C PHE A 133 -12.34 -8.09 -0.92
N ASN A 134 -13.21 -8.93 -0.33
CA ASN A 134 -12.79 -9.83 0.74
C ASN A 134 -11.72 -10.83 0.25
N TRP A 135 -11.92 -11.44 -0.92
CA TRP A 135 -10.93 -12.34 -1.53
C TRP A 135 -9.65 -11.61 -1.93
N PHE A 136 -9.76 -10.36 -2.38
CA PHE A 136 -8.64 -9.49 -2.74
C PHE A 136 -7.74 -9.21 -1.53
N TYR A 137 -8.30 -8.78 -0.41
CA TYR A 137 -7.52 -8.56 0.80
C TYR A 137 -6.96 -9.86 1.39
N PHE A 138 -7.71 -10.97 1.27
CA PHE A 138 -7.24 -12.29 1.69
C PHE A 138 -6.04 -12.78 0.86
N SER A 139 -6.09 -12.63 -0.46
CA SER A 139 -4.99 -13.04 -1.35
C SER A 139 -3.73 -12.21 -1.09
N ILE A 140 -3.87 -10.89 -0.95
CA ILE A 140 -2.77 -9.98 -0.58
C ILE A 140 -2.12 -10.41 0.74
N SER A 141 -2.95 -10.70 1.76
CA SER A 141 -2.47 -11.09 3.09
C SER A 141 -1.66 -12.39 3.05
N ILE A 142 -2.16 -13.42 2.36
CA ILE A 142 -1.42 -14.69 2.22
C ILE A 142 -0.15 -14.48 1.38
N GLY A 143 -0.23 -13.66 0.32
CA GLY A 143 0.91 -13.35 -0.53
C GLY A 143 2.07 -12.76 0.28
N PHE A 144 1.78 -11.74 1.12
CA PHE A 144 2.80 -11.16 2.01
C PHE A 144 3.33 -12.13 3.06
N LEU A 145 2.48 -13.01 3.63
CA LEU A 145 2.93 -14.04 4.56
C LEU A 145 3.90 -15.03 3.92
N LEU A 146 3.59 -15.51 2.71
CA LEU A 146 4.48 -16.40 1.94
C LEU A 146 5.76 -15.69 1.54
N SER A 147 5.66 -14.40 1.18
CA SER A 147 6.82 -13.56 0.83
C SER A 147 7.77 -13.40 2.02
N ALA A 148 7.25 -13.00 3.19
CA ALA A 148 8.06 -12.77 4.38
C ALA A 148 8.65 -14.05 4.99
N THR A 149 8.08 -15.23 4.70
CA THR A 149 8.53 -16.51 5.25
C THR A 149 9.30 -17.36 4.25
N VAL A 150 8.61 -17.95 3.28
CA VAL A 150 9.15 -18.93 2.35
C VAL A 150 10.17 -18.29 1.41
N VAL A 151 9.80 -17.16 0.80
CA VAL A 151 10.68 -16.48 -0.17
C VAL A 151 11.95 -15.97 0.49
N VAL A 152 11.82 -15.28 1.62
CA VAL A 152 12.96 -14.82 2.43
C VAL A 152 13.83 -15.99 2.91
N TRP A 153 13.24 -17.11 3.33
CA TRP A 153 14.01 -18.28 3.75
C TRP A 153 14.82 -18.89 2.60
N VAL A 154 14.22 -19.01 1.41
CA VAL A 154 14.92 -19.48 0.21
C VAL A 154 16.07 -18.53 -0.14
N GLN A 155 15.83 -17.22 -0.07
CA GLN A 155 16.84 -16.21 -0.32
C GLN A 155 18.06 -16.35 0.61
N ASP A 156 17.84 -16.38 1.92
CA ASP A 156 18.92 -16.35 2.91
C ASP A 156 19.68 -17.68 2.99
N ASN A 157 19.05 -18.81 2.70
CA ASN A 157 19.66 -20.14 2.87
C ASN A 157 20.14 -20.78 1.56
N ILE A 158 19.45 -20.54 0.44
CA ILE A 158 19.72 -21.18 -0.85
C ILE A 158 20.31 -20.19 -1.85
N GLY A 159 19.95 -18.91 -1.74
CA GLY A 159 20.35 -17.86 -2.67
C GLY A 159 19.55 -17.89 -3.97
N TRP A 160 19.36 -16.72 -4.57
CA TRP A 160 18.55 -16.52 -5.79
C TRP A 160 19.11 -17.18 -7.04
N GLY A 161 20.41 -17.52 -7.06
CA GLY A 161 21.05 -18.18 -8.21
C GLY A 161 20.41 -19.52 -8.59
N VAL A 162 19.91 -20.27 -7.62
CA VAL A 162 19.20 -21.54 -7.87
C VAL A 162 17.80 -21.31 -8.43
N VAL A 163 17.11 -20.26 -7.99
CA VAL A 163 15.78 -19.89 -8.50
C VAL A 163 15.90 -19.39 -9.94
N VAL A 164 16.87 -18.52 -10.23
CA VAL A 164 17.13 -18.03 -11.59
C VAL A 164 17.57 -19.17 -12.51
N ALA A 165 18.43 -20.08 -12.04
CA ALA A 165 18.83 -21.26 -12.80
C ALA A 165 17.67 -22.24 -13.03
N ALA A 166 16.77 -22.40 -12.05
CA ALA A 166 15.56 -23.21 -12.20
C ALA A 166 14.62 -22.58 -13.23
N VAL A 167 14.31 -21.29 -13.10
CA VAL A 167 13.45 -20.52 -14.03
C VAL A 167 14.03 -20.51 -15.44
N SER A 168 15.34 -20.35 -15.59
CA SER A 168 16.04 -20.42 -16.89
C SER A 168 16.04 -21.84 -17.49
N ASN A 169 15.90 -22.90 -16.67
CA ASN A 169 15.75 -24.29 -17.13
C ASN A 169 14.28 -24.69 -17.36
N TYR A 170 13.32 -23.90 -16.88
CA TYR A 170 11.93 -24.05 -17.29
C TYR A 170 11.81 -23.45 -18.69
N ASN A 171 11.72 -24.32 -19.71
CA ASN A 171 11.33 -23.96 -21.07
C ASN A 171 9.93 -23.33 -21.05
N LEU A 172 9.84 -22.05 -20.71
CA LEU A 172 8.63 -21.25 -20.78
C LEU A 172 8.49 -20.77 -22.22
N VAL A 173 7.68 -21.51 -22.99
CA VAL A 173 7.08 -20.97 -24.20
C VAL A 173 6.11 -19.88 -23.76
N LEU A 174 6.54 -18.63 -23.88
CA LEU A 174 5.67 -17.48 -23.73
C LEU A 174 4.58 -17.53 -24.82
N PRO A 175 3.31 -17.29 -24.50
CA PRO A 175 2.32 -16.96 -25.50
C PRO A 175 2.75 -15.65 -26.17
N GLU A 176 3.07 -15.69 -27.45
CA GLU A 176 3.02 -14.50 -28.31
C GLU A 176 1.54 -14.10 -28.38
N ASP A 177 1.11 -13.17 -27.53
CA ASP A 177 0.02 -12.21 -27.78
C ASP A 177 -0.16 -11.28 -26.56
N CYS A 178 0.31 -10.04 -26.68
CA CYS A 178 0.18 -8.96 -25.68
C CYS A 178 -0.72 -7.81 -26.16
N PHE A 179 -1.71 -8.09 -27.01
CA PHE A 179 -2.67 -7.07 -27.43
C PHE A 179 -4.08 -7.51 -27.07
N PHE A 180 -4.61 -6.94 -25.99
CA PHE A 180 -6.00 -6.56 -25.87
C PHE A 180 -6.18 -5.78 -24.57
N LEU A 181 -6.39 -4.46 -24.66
CA LEU A 181 -7.25 -3.69 -23.76
C LEU A 181 -7.43 -2.26 -24.31
N HIS A 182 -8.67 -1.99 -24.72
CA HIS A 182 -9.40 -0.73 -24.94
C HIS A 182 -8.67 0.53 -25.46
N GLU A 183 -8.96 0.84 -26.73
CA GLU A 183 -8.99 2.20 -27.25
C GLU A 183 -10.41 2.77 -27.07
N VAL A 184 -10.53 3.96 -26.49
CA VAL A 184 -11.80 4.70 -26.40
C VAL A 184 -11.93 5.55 -27.68
N PRO A 185 -13.05 5.52 -28.43
CA PRO A 185 -13.22 6.43 -29.54
C PRO A 185 -13.39 7.86 -29.02
N SER A 186 -12.51 8.76 -29.43
CA SER A 186 -12.74 10.20 -29.33
C SER A 186 -13.97 10.57 -30.17
N PRO A 187 -14.91 11.39 -29.68
CA PRO A 187 -16.03 11.83 -30.50
C PRO A 187 -15.53 12.69 -31.65
N THR A 188 -15.91 12.28 -32.87
CA THR A 188 -15.69 12.99 -34.11
C THR A 188 -16.24 14.41 -34.02
N GLU A 189 -15.40 15.36 -34.42
CA GLU A 189 -15.66 16.79 -34.43
C GLU A 189 -16.98 17.14 -35.13
N GLY A 190 -17.98 17.54 -34.35
CA GLY A 190 -19.01 18.47 -34.79
C GLY A 190 -18.52 19.89 -34.56
N ASN A 191 -18.35 20.66 -35.64
CA ASN A 191 -17.90 22.05 -35.63
C ASN A 191 -18.68 22.91 -34.60
N CYS A 192 -18.08 23.15 -33.44
CA CYS A 192 -18.40 24.27 -32.58
C CYS A 192 -17.11 24.98 -32.26
N LYS A 193 -16.99 26.25 -32.68
CA LYS A 193 -15.86 27.11 -32.32
C LYS A 193 -15.90 27.36 -30.81
N ILE A 194 -15.27 26.49 -30.03
CA ILE A 194 -14.96 26.76 -28.64
C ILE A 194 -13.72 27.65 -28.62
N GLN A 195 -13.96 28.91 -28.27
CA GLN A 195 -12.93 29.90 -28.07
C GLN A 195 -12.06 29.46 -26.89
N HIS A 196 -10.83 29.04 -27.18
CA HIS A 196 -9.82 28.65 -26.19
C HIS A 196 -9.40 29.88 -25.38
N THR A 197 -10.17 30.18 -24.34
CA THR A 197 -9.84 31.20 -23.36
C THR A 197 -9.05 30.51 -22.26
N SER A 198 -7.90 31.06 -21.87
CA SER A 198 -6.93 30.41 -20.96
C SER A 198 -7.58 29.98 -19.63
N GLN A 199 -7.98 28.72 -19.55
CA GLN A 199 -8.60 28.05 -18.39
C GLN A 199 -7.73 28.09 -17.13
N PHE A 200 -6.42 28.35 -17.27
CA PHE A 200 -5.47 28.49 -16.17
C PHE A 200 -5.42 29.87 -15.49
N ARG A 201 -6.20 30.87 -15.94
CA ARG A 201 -6.19 32.23 -15.32
C ARG A 201 -7.41 32.54 -14.47
N LEU A 202 -8.52 31.79 -14.60
CA LEU A 202 -9.74 32.03 -13.84
C LEU A 202 -10.12 30.76 -13.07
N CYS A 203 -10.06 30.81 -11.74
CA CYS A 203 -10.60 29.78 -10.84
C CYS A 203 -11.96 30.26 -10.31
N THR A 204 -12.94 29.36 -10.22
CA THR A 204 -14.20 29.67 -9.54
C THR A 204 -13.97 29.76 -8.03
N VAL A 205 -14.81 30.51 -7.32
CA VAL A 205 -14.70 30.63 -5.85
C VAL A 205 -14.85 29.26 -5.19
N SER A 206 -15.69 28.37 -5.73
CA SER A 206 -15.84 27.00 -5.19
C SER A 206 -14.55 26.19 -5.34
N GLN A 207 -13.86 26.26 -6.49
CA GLN A 207 -12.56 25.57 -6.68
C GLN A 207 -11.51 26.08 -5.68
N VAL A 208 -11.53 27.36 -5.35
CA VAL A 208 -10.63 27.96 -4.34
C VAL A 208 -11.01 27.49 -2.93
N GLU A 209 -12.30 27.35 -2.62
CA GLU A 209 -12.77 26.83 -1.33
C GLU A 209 -12.45 25.35 -1.17
N ASP A 210 -12.65 24.55 -2.22
CA ASP A 210 -12.30 23.12 -2.29
C ASP A 210 -10.80 22.91 -2.04
N LEU A 211 -9.95 23.72 -2.69
CA LEU A 211 -8.50 23.70 -2.45
C LEU A 211 -8.13 24.14 -1.03
N LYS A 212 -8.79 25.17 -0.49
CA LYS A 212 -8.58 25.62 0.90
C LYS A 212 -8.95 24.53 1.90
N MET A 213 -9.97 23.72 1.62
CA MET A 213 -10.33 22.58 2.47
C MET A 213 -9.19 21.55 2.51
N LEU A 214 -8.64 21.18 1.35
CA LEU A 214 -7.47 20.28 1.28
C LEU A 214 -6.25 20.87 1.99
N LEU A 215 -5.97 22.16 1.80
CA LEU A 215 -4.85 22.84 2.45
C LEU A 215 -4.94 22.82 3.98
N ARG A 216 -6.16 22.85 4.53
CA ARG A 216 -6.40 22.77 5.99
C ARG A 216 -6.11 21.39 6.57
N MET A 217 -5.96 20.35 5.75
CA MET A 217 -5.72 18.97 6.19
C MET A 217 -4.22 18.66 6.33
N PHE A 218 -3.33 19.43 5.69
CA PHE A 218 -1.87 19.25 5.78
C PHE A 218 -1.31 19.19 7.21
N PRO A 219 -1.77 20.00 8.19
CA PRO A 219 -1.28 19.90 9.56
C PRO A 219 -1.52 18.52 10.19
N VAL A 220 -2.66 17.89 9.87
CA VAL A 220 -2.97 16.53 10.34
C VAL A 220 -2.04 15.53 9.66
N CYS A 221 -1.84 15.62 8.33
CA CYS A 221 -0.88 14.79 7.61
C CYS A 221 0.54 14.91 8.17
N ALA A 222 0.98 16.14 8.44
CA ALA A 222 2.31 16.41 9.02
C ALA A 222 2.46 15.80 10.41
N SER A 223 1.39 15.80 11.23
CA SER A 223 1.41 15.14 12.54
C SER A 223 1.49 13.61 12.46
N MET A 224 1.18 12.99 11.32
CA MET A 224 1.34 11.55 11.11
C MET A 224 2.74 11.17 10.59
N MET A 225 3.55 12.14 10.16
CA MET A 225 4.87 11.89 9.60
C MET A 225 5.80 11.11 10.57
N PRO A 226 5.89 11.42 11.88
CA PRO A 226 6.74 10.64 12.79
C PRO A 226 6.25 9.21 13.01
N PHE A 227 4.94 8.96 12.88
CA PHE A 227 4.38 7.60 12.95
C PHE A 227 4.90 6.76 11.78
N PHE A 228 4.72 7.26 10.55
CA PHE A 228 5.17 6.56 9.35
C PHE A 228 6.70 6.43 9.30
N ALA A 229 7.43 7.38 9.88
CA ALA A 229 8.87 7.26 10.00
C ALA A 229 9.32 6.09 10.91
N VAL A 230 8.59 5.83 12.00
CA VAL A 230 8.83 4.67 12.87
C VAL A 230 8.44 3.37 12.18
N THR A 231 7.31 3.30 11.48
CA THR A 231 6.94 2.07 10.77
C THR A 231 7.90 1.77 9.62
N ALA A 232 8.44 2.80 8.96
CA ALA A 232 9.51 2.66 7.96
C ALA A 232 10.82 2.06 8.51
N GLN A 233 11.04 2.11 9.83
CA GLN A 233 12.21 1.49 10.46
C GLN A 233 12.13 -0.04 10.51
N MET A 234 10.92 -0.60 10.39
CA MET A 234 10.68 -2.04 10.41
C MET A 234 11.31 -2.75 9.20
N SER A 235 11.51 -2.03 8.09
CA SER A 235 12.17 -2.53 6.88
C SER A 235 13.67 -2.24 6.82
N SER A 236 14.25 -1.60 7.85
CA SER A 236 15.67 -1.22 7.88
C SER A 236 16.29 -1.50 9.25
N THR A 237 16.33 -0.52 10.14
CA THR A 237 17.01 -0.60 11.45
C THR A 237 16.53 -1.75 12.34
N PHE A 238 15.26 -2.18 12.22
CA PHE A 238 14.78 -3.36 12.95
C PHE A 238 15.34 -4.67 12.37
N ILE A 239 15.54 -4.75 11.05
CA ILE A 239 16.17 -5.91 10.42
C ILE A 239 17.64 -5.98 10.85
N GLU A 240 18.34 -4.84 10.88
CA GLU A 240 19.71 -4.73 11.39
C GLU A 240 19.83 -5.12 12.87
N GLN A 241 18.89 -4.66 13.70
CA GLN A 241 18.77 -5.10 15.08
C GLN A 241 18.64 -6.63 15.16
N GLY A 242 17.69 -7.22 14.43
CA GLY A 242 17.43 -8.66 14.44
C GLY A 242 18.59 -9.49 13.90
N ALA A 243 19.33 -8.98 12.91
CA ALA A 243 20.53 -9.60 12.35
C ALA A 243 21.66 -9.70 13.37
N SER A 244 21.67 -8.82 14.37
CA SER A 244 22.65 -8.81 15.45
C SER A 244 22.24 -9.62 16.70
N MET A 245 21.04 -10.23 16.69
CA MET A 245 20.47 -11.04 17.78
C MET A 245 20.58 -12.55 17.49
N ASP A 246 20.36 -13.39 18.50
CA ASP A 246 20.36 -14.86 18.30
C ASP A 246 19.13 -15.29 17.50
N ASN A 247 19.37 -15.74 16.27
CA ASN A 247 18.35 -16.11 15.29
C ASN A 247 18.05 -17.62 15.25
N ARG A 248 18.63 -18.42 16.15
CA ARG A 248 18.42 -19.87 16.19
C ARG A 248 17.23 -20.27 17.04
N VAL A 249 16.29 -21.00 16.43
CA VAL A 249 15.20 -21.68 17.13
C VAL A 249 15.39 -23.19 16.98
N GLY A 250 16.09 -23.78 17.95
CA GLY A 250 16.52 -25.17 17.86
C GLY A 250 17.53 -25.37 16.72
N PRO A 251 17.31 -26.29 15.76
CA PRO A 251 18.23 -26.52 14.64
C PRO A 251 18.04 -25.54 13.48
N PHE A 252 17.00 -24.71 13.48
CA PHE A 252 16.67 -23.81 12.38
C PHE A 252 17.13 -22.37 12.66
N ALA A 253 17.79 -21.74 11.69
CA ALA A 253 18.09 -20.32 11.70
C ALA A 253 16.99 -19.56 10.96
N ILE A 254 16.40 -18.56 11.63
CA ILE A 254 15.32 -17.75 11.06
C ILE A 254 15.93 -16.45 10.51
N PRO A 255 15.67 -16.10 9.24
CA PRO A 255 16.03 -14.81 8.68
C PRO A 255 15.45 -13.62 9.47
N PRO A 256 16.23 -12.54 9.72
CA PRO A 256 15.72 -11.34 10.39
C PRO A 256 14.54 -10.68 9.65
N VAL A 257 14.57 -10.71 8.31
CA VAL A 257 13.50 -10.15 7.46
C VAL A 257 12.15 -10.84 7.72
N SER A 258 12.16 -12.12 8.13
CA SER A 258 10.95 -12.86 8.47
C SER A 258 10.24 -12.35 9.73
N LEU A 259 10.85 -11.46 10.51
CA LEU A 259 10.15 -10.78 11.61
C LEU A 259 8.98 -9.92 11.12
N ALA A 260 9.01 -9.45 9.87
CA ALA A 260 7.88 -8.76 9.23
C ALA A 260 6.60 -9.63 9.16
N THR A 261 6.70 -10.95 9.31
CA THR A 261 5.52 -11.82 9.42
C THR A 261 4.68 -11.49 10.66
N PHE A 262 5.30 -11.10 11.77
CA PHE A 262 4.56 -10.74 12.98
C PHE A 262 3.73 -9.46 12.81
N ASP A 263 4.24 -8.51 12.03
CA ASP A 263 3.51 -7.30 11.64
C ASP A 263 2.29 -7.65 10.77
N ASN A 264 2.49 -8.42 9.69
CA ASN A 264 1.40 -8.86 8.82
C ASN A 264 0.30 -9.62 9.60
N ILE A 265 0.67 -10.58 10.46
CA ILE A 265 -0.28 -11.30 11.32
C ILE A 265 -1.01 -10.32 12.24
N SER A 266 -0.30 -9.37 12.83
CA SER A 266 -0.89 -8.38 13.73
C SER A 266 -1.89 -7.48 13.01
N VAL A 267 -1.59 -7.02 11.79
CA VAL A 267 -2.51 -6.25 10.95
C VAL A 267 -3.79 -7.04 10.69
N MET A 268 -3.68 -8.31 10.27
CA MET A 268 -4.84 -9.17 10.04
C MET A 268 -5.69 -9.35 11.30
N VAL A 269 -5.07 -9.70 12.43
CA VAL A 269 -5.79 -9.90 13.69
C VAL A 269 -6.41 -8.59 14.18
N SER A 270 -5.71 -7.47 14.03
CA SER A 270 -6.16 -6.16 14.47
C SER A 270 -7.38 -5.68 13.69
N ILE A 271 -7.47 -5.95 12.38
CA ILE A 271 -8.68 -5.64 11.59
C ILE A 271 -9.88 -6.43 12.10
N GLN A 272 -9.73 -7.73 12.33
CA GLN A 272 -10.84 -8.56 12.84
C GLN A 272 -11.26 -8.17 14.25
N PHE A 273 -10.28 -7.86 15.10
CA PHE A 273 -10.53 -7.33 16.43
C PHE A 273 -11.23 -5.97 16.37
N TYR A 274 -10.81 -5.10 15.45
CA TYR A 274 -11.37 -3.77 15.25
C TYR A 274 -12.86 -3.86 14.88
N ASP A 275 -13.21 -4.58 13.83
CA ASP A 275 -14.60 -4.66 13.35
C ASP A 275 -15.50 -5.51 14.28
N GLY A 276 -14.99 -6.65 14.74
CA GLY A 276 -15.78 -7.60 15.54
C GLY A 276 -16.00 -7.14 16.98
N VAL A 277 -14.96 -6.63 17.64
CA VAL A 277 -14.99 -6.34 19.08
C VAL A 277 -15.02 -4.84 19.33
N LEU A 278 -14.11 -4.10 18.72
CA LEU A 278 -13.88 -2.71 19.10
C LEU A 278 -14.99 -1.78 18.59
N VAL A 279 -15.43 -1.94 17.35
CA VAL A 279 -16.57 -1.19 16.78
C VAL A 279 -17.87 -1.59 17.48
N SER A 280 -18.09 -2.88 17.73
CA SER A 280 -19.31 -3.35 18.41
C SER A 280 -19.40 -2.82 19.85
N LEU A 281 -18.28 -2.84 20.58
CA LEU A 281 -18.20 -2.28 21.93
C LEU A 281 -18.29 -0.76 21.93
N ALA A 282 -17.60 -0.08 21.01
CA ALA A 282 -17.64 1.37 20.91
C ALA A 282 -19.04 1.87 20.54
N ARG A 283 -19.77 1.19 19.64
CA ARG A 283 -21.18 1.51 19.34
C ARG A 283 -22.07 1.37 20.57
N ARG A 284 -21.87 0.31 21.38
CA ARG A 284 -22.60 0.13 22.65
C ARG A 284 -22.27 1.22 23.68
N ALA A 285 -21.02 1.66 23.75
CA ALA A 285 -20.56 2.62 24.75
C ALA A 285 -20.82 4.08 24.36
N THR A 286 -20.64 4.46 23.09
CA THR A 286 -20.75 5.86 22.63
C THR A 286 -22.11 6.19 22.03
N GLY A 287 -22.90 5.18 21.64
CA GLY A 287 -24.16 5.36 20.92
C GLY A 287 -23.99 5.93 19.49
N LYS A 288 -22.76 6.08 18.99
CA LYS A 288 -22.47 6.61 17.65
C LYS A 288 -22.30 5.46 16.64
N GLU A 289 -22.86 5.60 15.45
CA GLU A 289 -22.79 4.58 14.39
C GLU A 289 -21.35 4.19 13.99
N ARG A 290 -20.41 5.13 14.06
CA ARG A 290 -18.99 4.91 13.74
C ARG A 290 -18.14 4.35 14.89
N GLY A 291 -18.69 4.22 16.10
CA GLY A 291 -17.97 3.73 17.28
C GLY A 291 -16.93 4.73 17.80
N LEU A 292 -15.70 4.68 17.28
CA LEU A 292 -14.60 5.60 17.58
C LEU A 292 -14.48 6.72 16.55
N SER A 293 -14.18 7.94 17.00
CA SER A 293 -13.89 9.07 16.11
C SER A 293 -12.55 8.91 15.38
N GLN A 294 -12.43 9.51 14.19
CA GLN A 294 -11.21 9.48 13.37
C GLN A 294 -9.98 9.95 14.15
N LEU A 295 -10.08 11.09 14.85
CA LEU A 295 -9.00 11.63 15.68
C LEU A 295 -8.60 10.70 16.84
N GLN A 296 -9.56 9.94 17.40
CA GLN A 296 -9.24 8.94 18.43
C GLN A 296 -8.47 7.76 17.86
N ARG A 297 -8.83 7.28 16.66
CA ARG A 297 -8.09 6.20 15.98
C ARG A 297 -6.65 6.62 15.70
N LEU A 298 -6.45 7.82 15.16
CA LEU A 298 -5.12 8.41 14.96
C LEU A 298 -4.33 8.52 16.28
N GLY A 299 -4.97 8.97 17.36
CA GLY A 299 -4.33 9.05 18.68
C GLY A 299 -3.93 7.68 19.25
N VAL A 300 -4.75 6.64 19.07
CA VAL A 300 -4.42 5.27 19.48
C VAL A 300 -3.23 4.74 18.71
N GLY A 301 -3.20 4.93 17.38
CA GLY A 301 -2.08 4.51 16.55
C GLY A 301 -0.76 5.19 16.94
N LEU A 302 -0.79 6.50 17.20
CA LEU A 302 0.35 7.25 17.74
C LEU A 302 0.81 6.77 19.12
N ALA A 303 -0.12 6.38 20.00
CA ALA A 303 0.24 5.84 21.31
C ALA A 303 0.88 4.45 21.19
N LEU A 304 0.35 3.60 20.31
CA LEU A 304 0.93 2.28 20.03
C LEU A 304 2.32 2.39 19.40
N SER A 305 2.57 3.38 18.53
CA SER A 305 3.91 3.59 18.00
C SER A 305 4.93 3.97 19.07
N VAL A 306 4.57 4.84 20.02
CA VAL A 306 5.42 5.14 21.18
C VAL A 306 5.75 3.87 21.96
N VAL A 307 4.74 3.05 22.27
CA VAL A 307 4.94 1.80 23.02
C VAL A 307 5.84 0.83 22.25
N GLY A 308 5.60 0.65 20.95
CA GLY A 308 6.39 -0.22 20.08
C GLY A 308 7.85 0.22 19.98
N THR A 309 8.11 1.51 19.78
CA THR A 309 9.48 2.05 19.69
C THR A 309 10.21 2.01 21.03
N VAL A 310 9.54 2.33 22.14
CA VAL A 310 10.14 2.19 23.48
C VAL A 310 10.48 0.74 23.77
N TYR A 311 9.61 -0.19 23.43
CA TYR A 311 9.87 -1.61 23.60
C TYR A 311 11.06 -2.08 22.75
N ALA A 312 11.15 -1.65 21.48
CA ALA A 312 12.32 -1.94 20.62
C ALA A 312 13.63 -1.40 21.20
N ALA A 313 13.63 -0.20 21.79
CA ALA A 313 14.78 0.36 22.50
C ALA A 313 15.17 -0.48 23.73
N LEU A 314 14.20 -0.98 24.49
CA LEU A 314 14.45 -1.85 25.64
C LEU A 314 14.99 -3.23 25.23
N VAL A 315 14.50 -3.78 24.11
CA VAL A 315 15.02 -5.03 23.53
C VAL A 315 16.47 -4.85 23.08
N GLU A 316 16.80 -3.70 22.48
CA GLU A 316 18.17 -3.38 22.07
C GLU A 316 19.14 -3.34 23.26
N ALA A 317 18.69 -2.83 24.41
CA ALA A 317 19.46 -2.88 25.65
C ALA A 317 19.75 -4.32 26.14
N ARG A 318 19.05 -5.33 25.60
CA ARG A 318 19.19 -6.76 25.90
C ARG A 318 19.53 -7.58 24.64
N ARG A 319 20.41 -7.07 23.77
CA ARG A 319 20.77 -7.66 22.47
C ARG A 319 21.23 -9.13 22.44
N LEU A 320 21.66 -9.71 23.57
CA LEU A 320 22.04 -11.13 23.66
C LEU A 320 20.83 -12.08 23.77
N ALA A 321 19.61 -11.55 23.79
CA ALA A 321 18.40 -12.33 23.84
C ALA A 321 18.03 -12.90 22.45
N LEU A 322 17.14 -13.88 22.44
CA LEU A 322 16.57 -14.44 21.21
C LEU A 322 15.92 -13.32 20.38
N MET A 323 16.14 -13.37 19.06
CA MET A 323 15.52 -12.48 18.07
C MET A 323 13.99 -12.44 18.19
N MET A 324 13.38 -13.52 18.69
CA MET A 324 11.94 -13.59 18.99
C MET A 324 11.44 -12.50 19.96
N TRP A 325 12.31 -11.92 20.79
CA TRP A 325 11.93 -10.79 21.66
C TRP A 325 11.56 -9.52 20.89
N GLN A 326 11.87 -9.44 19.60
CA GLN A 326 11.47 -8.34 18.73
C GLN A 326 10.03 -8.50 18.20
N ALA A 327 9.46 -9.70 18.21
CA ALA A 327 8.12 -9.98 17.70
C ALA A 327 7.00 -9.12 18.33
N PRO A 328 6.98 -8.83 19.65
CA PRO A 328 6.00 -7.93 20.24
C PRO A 328 6.12 -6.49 19.72
N ALA A 329 7.32 -6.02 19.37
CA ALA A 329 7.51 -4.70 18.79
C ALA A 329 6.82 -4.62 17.43
N TYR A 330 7.09 -5.59 16.56
CA TYR A 330 6.45 -5.71 15.24
C TYR A 330 4.92 -5.80 15.36
N ALA A 331 4.42 -6.62 16.30
CA ALA A 331 2.98 -6.77 16.49
C ALA A 331 2.31 -5.47 16.96
N VAL A 332 2.89 -4.76 17.94
CA VAL A 332 2.34 -3.49 18.44
C VAL A 332 2.36 -2.40 17.37
N LEU A 333 3.44 -2.32 16.59
CA LEU A 333 3.55 -1.35 15.49
C LEU A 333 2.54 -1.65 14.38
N GLY A 334 2.38 -2.91 13.98
CA GLY A 334 1.36 -3.33 12.99
C GLY A 334 -0.08 -3.08 13.46
N ALA A 335 -0.36 -3.29 14.75
CA ALA A 335 -1.66 -2.90 15.32
C ALA A 335 -1.86 -1.39 15.23
N GLY A 336 -0.83 -0.59 15.55
CA GLY A 336 -0.84 0.85 15.41
C GLY A 336 -1.06 1.31 13.96
N GLU A 337 -0.52 0.58 12.99
CA GLU A 337 -0.69 0.85 11.57
C GLU A 337 -2.14 0.75 11.13
N VAL A 338 -2.86 -0.30 11.56
CA VAL A 338 -4.29 -0.44 11.25
C VAL A 338 -5.09 0.79 11.71
N PHE A 339 -4.87 1.24 12.95
CA PHE A 339 -5.59 2.41 13.47
C PHE A 339 -5.20 3.71 12.74
N THR A 340 -3.91 3.92 12.47
CA THR A 340 -3.44 5.15 11.83
C THR A 340 -3.80 5.20 10.35
N ALA A 341 -3.58 4.11 9.60
CA ALA A 341 -3.84 4.02 8.17
C ALA A 341 -5.34 4.18 7.86
N ILE A 342 -6.22 3.47 8.60
CA ILE A 342 -7.67 3.65 8.48
C ILE A 342 -8.07 5.06 8.91
N GLY A 343 -7.51 5.54 10.03
CA GLY A 343 -7.83 6.85 10.58
C GLY A 343 -7.49 8.01 9.64
N ILE A 344 -6.31 7.99 9.00
CA ILE A 344 -5.88 9.05 8.09
C ILE A 344 -6.61 8.96 6.76
N LEU A 345 -6.83 7.74 6.23
CA LEU A 345 -7.56 7.55 4.99
C LEU A 345 -9.01 8.05 5.12
N GLU A 346 -9.72 7.63 6.16
CA GLU A 346 -11.10 8.07 6.38
C GLU A 346 -11.19 9.57 6.66
N PHE A 347 -10.27 10.12 7.46
CA PHE A 347 -10.22 11.55 7.72
C PHE A 347 -10.02 12.34 6.43
N LEU A 348 -9.05 11.94 5.61
CA LEU A 348 -8.76 12.63 4.36
C LEU A 348 -9.86 12.45 3.32
N TYR A 349 -10.52 11.30 3.29
CA TYR A 349 -11.65 11.06 2.42
C TYR A 349 -12.89 11.89 2.81
N ASP A 350 -13.25 11.90 4.10
CA ASP A 350 -14.44 12.61 4.59
C ASP A 350 -14.28 14.14 4.57
N GLN A 351 -13.06 14.65 4.78
CA GLN A 351 -12.79 16.09 4.75
C GLN A 351 -12.55 16.61 3.32
N SER A 352 -12.37 15.73 2.35
CA SER A 352 -12.22 16.13 0.95
C SER A 352 -13.56 16.55 0.33
N PRO A 353 -13.57 17.61 -0.49
CA PRO A 353 -14.74 17.98 -1.29
C PRO A 353 -15.23 16.81 -2.16
N ASP A 354 -16.53 16.76 -2.45
CA ASP A 354 -17.14 15.64 -3.19
C ASP A 354 -16.47 15.35 -4.54
N GLY A 355 -16.03 16.40 -5.25
CA GLY A 355 -15.31 16.27 -6.52
C GLY A 355 -13.83 15.87 -6.40
N MET A 356 -13.26 15.82 -5.19
CA MET A 356 -11.84 15.63 -4.93
C MET A 356 -11.55 14.48 -3.96
N LYS A 357 -12.52 13.60 -3.68
CA LYS A 357 -12.35 12.45 -2.77
C LYS A 357 -11.20 11.50 -3.15
N SER A 358 -10.96 11.30 -4.44
CA SER A 358 -9.80 10.54 -4.94
C SER A 358 -8.46 11.26 -4.66
N LEU A 359 -8.45 12.59 -4.66
CA LEU A 359 -7.27 13.35 -4.23
C LEU A 359 -7.03 13.22 -2.71
N GLY A 360 -8.09 13.07 -1.92
CA GLY A 360 -7.99 12.77 -0.49
C GLY A 360 -7.30 11.43 -0.19
N SER A 361 -7.62 10.36 -0.93
CA SER A 361 -6.98 9.06 -0.75
C SER A 361 -5.52 9.05 -1.21
N THR A 362 -5.20 9.73 -2.32
CA THR A 362 -3.81 9.88 -2.77
C THR A 362 -2.99 10.75 -1.82
N LEU A 363 -3.59 11.75 -1.17
CA LEU A 363 -2.94 12.53 -0.12
C LEU A 363 -2.58 11.68 1.12
N ALA A 364 -3.37 10.64 1.43
CA ALA A 364 -3.04 9.68 2.49
C ALA A 364 -1.76 8.91 2.16
N GLN A 365 -1.64 8.41 0.93
CA GLN A 365 -0.44 7.71 0.44
C GLN A 365 0.78 8.63 0.38
N LEU A 366 0.57 9.89 -0.02
CA LEU A 366 1.63 10.90 0.02
C LEU A 366 2.14 11.12 1.45
N ALA A 367 1.27 11.10 2.47
CA ALA A 367 1.69 11.24 3.87
C ALA A 367 2.60 10.09 4.32
N VAL A 368 2.34 8.86 3.86
CA VAL A 368 3.21 7.70 4.10
C VAL A 368 4.58 7.92 3.46
N ALA A 369 4.61 8.31 2.18
CA ALA A 369 5.86 8.56 1.46
C ALA A 369 6.69 9.68 2.11
N VAL A 370 6.05 10.79 2.52
CA VAL A 370 6.71 11.88 3.26
C VAL A 370 7.29 11.38 4.59
N GLY A 371 6.58 10.48 5.29
CA GLY A 371 7.10 9.80 6.49
C GLY A 371 8.36 8.99 6.23
N ASN A 372 8.41 8.23 5.13
CA ASN A 372 9.59 7.44 4.75
C ASN A 372 10.79 8.33 4.43
N TYR A 373 10.59 9.41 3.66
CA TYR A 373 11.65 10.39 3.38
C TYR A 373 12.11 11.10 4.65
N PHE A 374 11.18 11.40 5.57
CA PHE A 374 11.53 11.97 6.87
C PHE A 374 12.38 11.01 7.70
N ASN A 375 12.06 9.71 7.73
CA ASN A 375 12.91 8.71 8.38
C ASN A 375 14.33 8.71 7.80
N SER A 376 14.46 8.68 6.47
CA SER A 376 15.76 8.74 5.79
C SER A 376 16.54 10.01 6.14
N ALA A 377 15.88 11.15 6.23
CA ALA A 377 16.49 12.41 6.63
C ALA A 377 16.96 12.40 8.09
N VAL A 378 16.16 11.84 9.01
CA VAL A 378 16.53 11.66 10.42
C VAL A 378 17.75 10.74 10.53
N LEU A 379 17.73 9.60 9.83
CA LEU A 379 18.83 8.64 9.81
C LEU A 379 20.13 9.28 9.29
N ALA A 380 20.07 9.98 8.16
CA ALA A 380 21.22 10.68 7.59
C ALA A 380 21.76 11.78 8.52
N THR A 381 20.87 12.52 9.17
CA THR A 381 21.26 13.58 10.12
C THR A 381 21.94 12.98 11.34
N VAL A 382 21.39 11.91 11.92
CA VAL A 382 21.99 11.21 13.07
C VAL A 382 23.35 10.66 12.70
N SER A 383 23.47 9.99 11.56
CA SER A 383 24.76 9.47 11.07
C SER A 383 25.79 10.61 10.93
N ALA A 384 25.44 11.71 10.26
CA ALA A 384 26.35 12.84 10.04
C ALA A 384 26.75 13.58 11.33
N VAL A 385 25.86 13.65 12.32
CA VAL A 385 26.13 14.32 13.61
C VAL A 385 26.96 13.43 14.54
N THR A 386 26.68 12.13 14.56
CA THR A 386 27.27 11.19 15.53
C THR A 386 28.63 10.64 15.07
N ALA A 387 28.88 10.55 13.76
CA ALA A 387 30.17 10.09 13.21
C ALA A 387 31.27 11.18 13.19
N ARG A 388 31.07 12.32 13.85
CA ARG A 388 32.06 13.42 13.87
C ARG A 388 33.33 13.02 14.63
N GLY A 389 34.48 13.41 14.06
CA GLY A 389 35.79 13.24 14.71
C GLY A 389 36.36 11.82 14.64
N GLY A 390 36.00 11.04 13.61
CA GLY A 390 36.52 9.68 13.39
C GLY A 390 35.89 8.61 14.28
N ARG A 391 34.76 8.93 14.94
CA ARG A 391 33.97 7.96 15.71
C ARG A 391 33.04 7.19 14.77
N PRO A 392 32.74 5.91 15.05
CA PRO A 392 31.82 5.09 14.24
C PRO A 392 30.38 5.66 14.18
N GLY A 393 29.99 6.50 15.13
CA GLY A 393 28.64 7.06 15.20
C GLY A 393 27.65 6.12 15.88
N TRP A 394 26.35 6.48 15.88
CA TRP A 394 25.32 5.63 16.51
C TRP A 394 24.94 4.43 15.64
N ILE A 395 25.07 4.54 14.32
CA ILE A 395 24.70 3.52 13.33
C ILE A 395 25.88 3.35 12.34
N PRO A 396 26.99 2.74 12.77
CA PRO A 396 28.08 2.30 11.89
C PRO A 396 27.71 1.03 11.11
N ASP A 397 28.55 0.67 10.14
CA ASP A 397 28.41 -0.57 9.35
C ASP A 397 28.47 -1.84 10.21
N ASP A 398 29.24 -1.84 11.31
CA ASP A 398 29.21 -2.90 12.32
C ASP A 398 28.44 -2.44 13.57
N LEU A 399 27.21 -2.94 13.73
CA LEU A 399 26.33 -2.65 14.87
C LEU A 399 26.93 -3.03 16.24
N ASN A 400 27.99 -3.85 16.30
CA ASN A 400 28.72 -4.12 17.53
C ASN A 400 29.47 -2.90 18.07
N GLU A 401 29.92 -2.03 17.18
CA GLU A 401 30.62 -0.79 17.54
C GLU A 401 29.68 0.41 17.69
N GLY A 402 28.41 0.23 17.30
CA GLY A 402 27.38 1.24 17.32
C GLY A 402 26.59 1.35 18.63
N HIS A 403 25.69 2.33 18.65
CA HIS A 403 24.76 2.56 19.74
C HIS A 403 23.34 2.72 19.19
N LEU A 404 22.83 1.67 18.54
CA LEU A 404 21.48 1.65 17.95
C LEU A 404 20.40 1.95 18.99
N ASN A 405 20.63 1.58 20.25
CA ASN A 405 19.74 1.91 21.37
C ASN A 405 19.48 3.43 21.49
N TYR A 406 20.49 4.28 21.30
CA TYR A 406 20.32 5.74 21.36
C TYR A 406 19.45 6.27 20.22
N PHE A 407 19.56 5.65 19.03
CA PHE A 407 18.69 5.98 17.92
C PHE A 407 17.24 5.61 18.21
N PHE A 408 16.96 4.41 18.75
CA PHE A 408 15.60 4.04 19.14
C PHE A 408 15.03 4.93 20.25
N TRP A 409 15.84 5.34 21.24
CA TRP A 409 15.40 6.30 22.26
C TRP A 409 15.12 7.69 21.67
N LEU A 410 15.92 8.15 20.71
CA LEU A 410 15.68 9.40 19.99
C LEU A 410 14.33 9.34 19.25
N MET A 411 14.09 8.25 18.53
CA MET A 411 12.83 8.04 17.81
C MET A 411 11.64 7.96 18.77
N ALA A 412 11.77 7.24 19.88
CA ALA A 412 10.76 7.15 20.93
C ALA A 412 10.42 8.53 21.52
N ALA A 413 11.43 9.35 21.79
CA ALA A 413 11.22 10.72 22.26
C ALA A 413 10.51 11.57 21.19
N LEU A 414 10.89 11.44 19.92
CA LEU A 414 10.29 12.15 18.80
C LEU A 414 8.79 11.81 18.65
N VAL A 415 8.44 10.52 18.67
CA VAL A 415 7.02 10.11 18.58
C VAL A 415 6.23 10.45 19.84
N LEU A 416 6.85 10.45 21.02
CA LEU A 416 6.21 10.88 22.26
C LEU A 416 5.87 12.39 22.23
N VAL A 417 6.82 13.23 21.81
CA VAL A 417 6.59 14.67 21.63
C VAL A 417 5.48 14.91 20.60
N ASN A 418 5.49 14.16 19.50
CA ASN A 418 4.45 14.23 18.49
C ASN A 418 3.07 13.82 19.02
N LEU A 419 2.98 12.76 19.82
CA LEU A 419 1.74 12.34 20.47
C LEU A 419 1.21 13.44 21.40
N LEU A 420 2.06 14.03 22.24
CA LEU A 420 1.65 15.12 23.15
C LEU A 420 1.15 16.34 22.36
N HIS A 421 1.84 16.69 21.27
CA HIS A 421 1.43 17.75 20.37
C HIS A 421 0.06 17.44 19.73
N PHE A 422 -0.12 16.23 19.18
CA PHE A 422 -1.39 15.80 18.59
C PHE A 422 -2.54 15.81 19.60
N LEU A 423 -2.31 15.35 20.83
CA LEU A 423 -3.30 15.40 21.91
C LEU A 423 -3.68 16.84 22.26
N HIS A 424 -2.70 17.75 22.35
CA HIS A 424 -2.97 19.16 22.59
C HIS A 424 -3.85 19.79 21.49
N PHE A 425 -3.51 19.54 20.22
CA PHE A 425 -4.28 20.05 19.08
C PHE A 425 -5.69 19.46 19.00
N SER A 426 -5.83 18.14 19.20
CA SER A 426 -7.13 17.46 19.15
C SER A 426 -8.08 17.92 20.27
N MET A 427 -7.56 18.15 21.49
CA MET A 427 -8.34 18.72 22.59
C MET A 427 -8.81 20.14 22.28
N ARG A 428 -7.93 20.98 21.72
CA ARG A 428 -8.27 22.37 21.35
C ARG A 428 -9.29 22.42 20.21
N TYR A 429 -9.15 21.55 19.21
CA TYR A 429 -10.09 21.41 18.10
C TYR A 429 -11.49 21.05 18.61
N ARG A 430 -11.60 20.08 19.53
CA ARG A 430 -12.88 19.70 20.14
C ARG A 430 -13.50 20.81 21.00
N GLY A 431 -12.67 21.55 21.75
CA GLY A 431 -13.13 22.67 22.57
C GLY A 431 -13.69 23.84 21.75
N SER A 432 -13.15 24.08 20.55
CA SER A 432 -13.65 25.13 19.65
C SER A 432 -15.02 24.80 19.05
N ASN A 433 -15.23 23.55 18.61
CA ASN A 433 -16.53 23.14 18.05
C ASN A 433 -17.67 23.19 19.08
N ASN A 434 -17.40 22.81 20.33
CA ASN A 434 -18.41 22.87 21.39
C ASN A 434 -18.87 24.30 21.73
N ASN A 435 -18.01 25.30 21.50
CA ASN A 435 -18.32 26.71 21.75
C ASN A 435 -19.08 27.39 20.59
N THR A 436 -19.12 26.78 19.40
CA THR A 436 -19.91 27.26 18.25
C THR A 436 -21.32 26.67 18.19
N ASP A 437 -21.57 25.58 18.93
CA ASP A 437 -22.88 24.93 19.06
C ASP A 437 -23.67 25.40 20.31
N SER A 438 -23.15 26.41 21.04
CA SER A 438 -23.80 27.08 22.19
C SER A 438 -24.07 28.53 21.84
#